data_AF-A0A9P4K8G4-F1
#
_entry.id   AF-A0A9P4K8G4-F1
#
_cell.length_a   1.000
_cell.length_b   1.000
_cell.length_c   1.000
_cell.angle_alpha   90.00
_cell.angle_beta   90.00
_cell.angle_gamma   90.00
#
_symmetry.space_group_name_H-M   'P 1'
#
loop_
_entity.id
_entity.type
_entity.pdbx_description
1 polymer ?
#
loop_
_entity_poly.entity_id
_entity_poly.type
_entity_poly.pdbx_seq_one_letter_code
_entity_poly.pdbx_strand_id
1 'polypeptide(L)'
;GYATVVNKTPQVLYVMSVSSVTGTTEAIQPGKSWSEPLHYDPQTGIAIKVATTKTGFYNAKPQLIWGYTLNNAENSIYYDLSTTYG
;
A
#
# COMPACT_ATOMS: atom_id res chain seq x y z
N GLY A 1 -14.17 -6.61 -0.57
CA GLY A 1 -13.65 -5.82 0.57
C GLY A 1 -12.86 -4.63 0.06
N TYR A 2 -12.33 -3.80 0.95
CA TYR A 2 -11.48 -2.66 0.59
C TYR A 2 -10.14 -2.74 1.33
N ALA A 3 -9.05 -2.40 0.64
CA ALA A 3 -7.80 -2.04 1.29
C ALA A 3 -7.93 -0.58 1.77
N THR A 4 -7.64 -0.30 3.05
CA THR A 4 -7.75 1.06 3.60
C THR A 4 -6.53 1.43 4.44
N VAL A 5 -5.95 2.60 4.15
CA VAL A 5 -4.87 3.20 4.94
C VAL A 5 -5.43 4.45 5.61
N VAL A 6 -5.40 4.49 6.95
CA VAL A 6 -5.87 5.64 7.74
C VAL A 6 -4.67 6.39 8.31
N ASN A 7 -4.49 7.65 7.92
CA ASN A 7 -3.42 8.48 8.48
C ASN A 7 -3.85 9.05 9.83
N LYS A 8 -3.39 8.41 10.90
CA LYS A 8 -3.57 8.89 12.29
C LYS A 8 -2.42 9.76 12.80
N THR A 9 -1.48 10.13 11.93
CA THR A 9 -0.32 10.94 12.27
C THR A 9 -0.60 12.43 12.03
N PRO A 10 0.17 13.37 12.63
CA PRO A 10 -0.01 14.80 12.40
C PRO A 10 0.58 15.30 11.06
N GLN A 11 1.29 14.45 10.31
CA GLN A 11 1.94 14.82 9.04
C GLN A 11 1.24 14.18 7.84
N VAL A 12 1.44 14.74 6.65
CA VAL A 12 0.94 14.14 5.40
C VAL A 12 1.71 12.84 5.13
N LEU A 13 0.97 11.78 4.78
CA LEU A 13 1.54 10.53 4.28
C LEU A 13 1.29 10.42 2.78
N TYR A 14 2.08 9.59 2.11
CA TYR A 14 1.94 9.29 0.70
C TYR A 14 1.73 7.80 0.53
N VAL A 15 0.81 7.42 -0.35
CA VAL A 15 0.46 6.02 -0.62
C VAL A 15 0.54 5.73 -2.11
N MET A 16 0.90 4.51 -2.45
CA MET A 16 0.92 3.99 -3.80
C MET A 16 0.52 2.52 -3.77
N SER A 17 -0.52 2.15 -4.52
CA SER A 17 -0.83 0.75 -4.81
C SER A 17 0.01 0.28 -5.99
N VAL A 18 0.65 -0.88 -5.84
CA VAL A 18 1.51 -1.47 -6.87
C VAL A 18 1.14 -2.94 -7.05
N SER A 19 0.90 -3.34 -8.29
CA SER A 19 0.79 -4.74 -8.71
C SER A 19 1.81 -5.02 -9.83
N SER A 20 1.48 -5.84 -10.83
CA SER A 20 2.19 -5.86 -12.11
C SER A 20 2.23 -4.48 -12.79
N VAL A 21 1.37 -3.54 -12.38
CA VAL A 21 1.35 -2.14 -12.81
C VAL A 21 1.61 -1.22 -11.62
N THR A 22 2.43 -0.19 -11.82
CA THR A 22 2.66 0.85 -10.81
C THR A 22 1.51 1.85 -10.81
N GLY A 23 0.87 2.05 -9.64
CA GLY A 23 -0.18 3.04 -9.46
C GLY A 23 0.33 4.47 -9.30
N THR A 24 -0.60 5.41 -9.15
CA THR A 24 -0.30 6.82 -8.88
C THR A 24 0.01 7.06 -7.41
N THR A 25 0.93 7.99 -7.11
CA THR A 25 1.15 8.47 -5.74
C THR A 25 0.03 9.40 -5.30
N GLU A 26 -0.60 9.08 -4.18
CA GLU A 26 -1.65 9.89 -3.56
C GLU A 26 -1.23 10.39 -2.17
N ALA A 27 -1.73 11.56 -1.77
CA ALA A 27 -1.46 12.16 -0.46
C ALA A 27 -2.61 11.88 0.51
N ILE A 28 -2.30 11.34 1.67
CA ILE A 28 -3.24 11.14 2.77
C ILE A 28 -3.00 12.23 3.82
N GLN A 29 -3.90 13.21 3.87
CA GLN A 29 -3.85 14.28 4.87
C GLN A 29 -4.04 13.74 6.30
N PRO A 30 -3.55 14.43 7.34
CA PRO A 30 -3.80 14.06 8.73
C PRO A 30 -5.29 13.81 9.01
N GLY A 31 -5.60 12.68 9.64
CA GLY A 31 -6.98 12.26 9.95
C GLY A 31 -7.81 11.79 8.76
N LYS A 32 -7.24 11.71 7.54
CA LYS A 32 -7.90 11.19 6.35
C LYS A 32 -7.47 9.75 6.04
N SER A 33 -8.17 9.15 5.09
CA SER A 33 -7.90 7.80 4.62
C SER A 33 -7.78 7.75 3.11
N TRP A 34 -7.00 6.78 2.64
CA TRP A 34 -7.02 6.31 1.26
C TRP A 34 -7.57 4.89 1.24
N SER A 35 -8.27 4.52 0.16
CA SER A 35 -8.81 3.18 0.00
C SER A 35 -9.00 2.79 -1.45
N GLU A 36 -8.82 1.51 -1.75
CA GLU A 36 -9.18 0.91 -3.03
C GLU A 36 -9.98 -0.39 -2.83
N PRO A 37 -10.84 -0.79 -3.78
CA PRO A 37 -11.44 -2.12 -3.77
C PRO A 37 -10.34 -3.19 -3.83
N LEU A 38 -10.46 -4.24 -3.02
CA LEU A 38 -9.54 -5.38 -3.12
C LEU A 38 -9.63 -5.98 -4.52
N HIS A 39 -8.48 -6.18 -5.17
CA HIS A 39 -8.40 -6.76 -6.50
C HIS A 39 -7.31 -7.83 -6.58
N TYR A 40 -7.39 -8.67 -7.62
CA TYR A 40 -6.45 -9.76 -7.85
C TYR A 40 -5.44 -9.39 -8.93
N ASP A 41 -4.16 -9.63 -8.65
CA ASP A 41 -3.10 -9.64 -9.65
C ASP A 41 -2.43 -11.02 -9.62
N PRO A 42 -2.54 -11.81 -10.70
CA PRO A 42 -2.02 -13.18 -10.73
C PRO A 42 -0.49 -13.26 -10.82
N GLN A 43 0.21 -12.16 -11.12
CA GLN A 43 1.65 -12.16 -11.35
C GLN A 43 2.42 -11.78 -10.09
N THR A 44 1.96 -10.78 -9.35
CA THR A 44 2.73 -10.21 -8.23
C THR A 44 1.97 -10.16 -6.91
N GLY A 45 0.64 -10.31 -6.92
CA GLY A 45 -0.18 -9.80 -5.82
C GLY A 45 -0.13 -8.27 -5.73
N ILE A 46 -0.60 -7.71 -4.62
CA ILE A 46 -0.75 -6.26 -4.43
C ILE A 46 0.11 -5.79 -3.25
N ALA A 47 0.83 -4.69 -3.45
CA ALA A 47 1.63 -4.03 -2.43
C ALA A 47 1.17 -2.58 -2.25
N ILE A 48 0.60 -2.28 -1.09
CA ILE A 48 0.25 -0.92 -0.68
C ILE A 48 1.45 -0.31 0.03
N LYS A 49 2.17 0.57 -0.66
CA LYS A 49 3.36 1.24 -0.12
C LYS A 49 2.98 2.57 0.51
N VAL A 50 3.52 2.85 1.69
CA VAL A 50 3.31 4.10 2.42
C VAL A 50 4.66 4.74 2.75
N ALA A 51 4.79 6.03 2.47
CA ALA A 51 5.98 6.82 2.74
C ALA A 51 5.62 8.17 3.40
N THR A 52 6.59 8.77 4.08
CA THR A 52 6.44 10.10 4.70
C THR A 52 6.77 11.26 3.76
N THR A 53 7.31 10.97 2.56
CA THR A 53 7.65 11.97 1.54
C THR A 53 7.15 11.55 0.17
N LYS A 54 6.78 12.52 -0.68
CA LYS A 54 6.20 12.27 -2.01
C LYS A 54 7.12 11.45 -2.92
N THR A 55 8.43 11.67 -2.82
CA THR A 55 9.45 10.98 -3.61
C THR A 55 10.02 9.75 -2.93
N GLY A 56 9.54 9.39 -1.74
CA GLY A 56 10.06 8.33 -0.88
C GLY A 56 10.13 6.94 -1.54
N PHE A 57 9.30 6.72 -2.55
CA PHE A 57 9.24 5.47 -3.32
C PHE A 57 10.41 5.27 -4.29
N TYR A 58 11.20 6.32 -4.58
CA TYR A 58 12.21 6.32 -5.65
C TYR A 58 13.64 6.62 -5.16
N ASN A 59 13.83 6.90 -3.88
CA ASN A 59 15.10 7.40 -3.34
C ASN A 59 15.54 6.71 -2.04
N ALA A 60 15.24 5.41 -1.92
CA ALA A 60 15.63 4.54 -0.80
C ALA A 60 15.29 5.13 0.59
N LYS A 61 14.12 5.76 0.71
CA LYS A 61 13.59 6.24 2.00
C LYS A 61 12.76 5.13 2.68
N PRO A 62 12.59 5.20 4.01
CA PRO A 62 11.77 4.24 4.75
C PRO A 62 10.36 4.13 4.15
N GLN A 63 9.91 2.90 3.96
CA GLN A 63 8.59 2.56 3.43
C GLN A 63 7.96 1.46 4.29
N LEU A 64 6.71 1.69 4.68
CA LEU A 64 5.84 0.64 5.21
C LEU A 64 5.10 0.01 4.02
N ILE A 65 5.08 -1.31 3.96
CA ILE A 65 4.47 -2.07 2.87
C ILE A 65 3.42 -3.00 3.48
N TRP A 66 2.17 -2.83 3.06
CA TRP A 66 1.11 -3.79 3.31
C TRP A 66 0.87 -4.60 2.04
N GLY A 67 1.34 -5.84 2.05
CA GLY A 67 1.15 -6.78 0.96
C GLY A 67 -0.13 -7.60 1.15
N TYR A 68 -0.84 -7.89 0.05
CA TYR A 68 -1.88 -8.90 0.05
C TYR A 68 -1.98 -9.65 -1.28
N THR A 69 -2.45 -10.90 -1.20
CA THR A 69 -2.80 -11.71 -2.38
C THR A 69 -4.05 -12.52 -2.12
N LEU A 70 -4.86 -12.71 -3.16
CA LEU A 70 -6.07 -13.53 -3.10
C LEU A 70 -5.72 -14.94 -3.58
N ASN A 71 -5.82 -15.93 -2.69
CA ASN A 71 -5.72 -17.33 -3.08
C ASN A 71 -7.12 -17.86 -3.41
N ASN A 72 -7.47 -17.84 -4.69
CA ASN A 72 -8.77 -18.34 -5.16
C ASN A 72 -8.96 -19.83 -4.91
N ALA A 73 -7.89 -20.64 -4.92
CA ALA A 73 -8.00 -22.09 -4.72
C ALA A 73 -8.43 -22.46 -3.29
N GLU A 74 -8.07 -21.62 -2.32
CA GLU A 74 -8.34 -21.83 -0.89
C GLU A 74 -9.38 -20.85 -0.34
N ASN A 75 -10.00 -20.04 -1.22
CA ASN A 75 -10.93 -18.96 -0.87
C ASN A 75 -10.42 -18.09 0.30
N SER A 76 -9.12 -17.78 0.28
CA SER A 76 -8.41 -17.15 1.40
C SER A 76 -7.65 -15.91 0.93
N ILE A 77 -7.41 -14.99 1.86
CA ILE A 77 -6.59 -13.79 1.64
C ILE A 77 -5.36 -13.91 2.53
N TYR A 78 -4.19 -13.85 1.91
CA TYR A 78 -2.93 -13.72 2.62
C TYR A 78 -2.53 -12.26 2.64
N TYR A 79 -2.06 -11.80 3.79
CA TYR A 79 -1.55 -10.44 3.95
C TYR A 79 -0.32 -10.44 4.85
N ASP A 80 0.59 -9.52 4.57
CA ASP A 80 1.76 -9.25 5.39
C ASP A 80 1.91 -7.75 5.62
N LEU A 81 2.60 -7.40 6.70
CA LEU A 81 3.07 -6.05 6.95
C LEU A 81 4.57 -6.10 7.08
N SER A 82 5.27 -5.39 6.21
CA SER A 82 6.72 -5.40 6.11
C SER A 82 7.25 -3.98 5.93
N THR A 83 8.56 -3.81 6.13
CA THR A 83 9.24 -2.53 5.91
C THR A 83 10.41 -2.69 4.95
N THR A 84 10.77 -1.59 4.29
CA THR A 84 12.02 -1.49 3.52
C THR A 84 12.69 -0.17 3.86
N TYR A 85 14.01 -0.20 4.05
CA TYR A 85 14.81 0.94 4.49
C TYR A 85 14.40 1.50 5.88
N GLY A 86 13.71 0.71 6.71
CA GLY A 86 13.32 1.02 8.09
C GLY A 86 12.07 0.28 8.53
#